data_AF-A0A417QSZ1-F1
#
_entry.id   AF-A0A417QSZ1-F1
#
_cell.length_a   1.000
_cell.length_b   1.000
_cell.length_c   1.000
_cell.angle_alpha   90.00
_cell.angle_beta   90.00
_cell.angle_gamma   90.00
#
_symmetry.space_group_name_H-M   'P 1'
#
loop_
_entity.id
_entity.type
_entity.pdbx_description
1 polymer ?
#
loop_
_entity_poly.entity_id
_entity_poly.type
_entity_poly.pdbx_seq_one_letter_code
_entity_poly.pdbx_strand_id
1 'polypeptide(L)'
;MLYENIRHLVDYGIRTGLTPECERIYTTNLLLDLFHEDNYEEPEAVAYGSPDLETVLANLLNIAVERGIIEDNVVYRDLFDTKLMNCLLPRPAQVQATFWEKYAISPEKATDYYYKFSQDSDYIRRYRVAKDLKWKVDSPYGEIDITINLSKPEKDPKAIAAARNAAASSYPKCQLCMENEGYAGRVNHPARENHRIIPITINQSNWGFQYSPYVYYNEHCIVFNGEHVPMKIDRAAFIKLFDFIKLFPHYFLGSNADLPIVGGSILSHDHFQGGHYTFAMAKAKIELPVTIPGYEDVEAGIVKWPLSVLRIRSKDTSRLIDLAEHVLNCWRSYTDEDAFIYAETNGEPHNTITPIARKNGDTYELDLTLRNNITTDEHPLGVYHPHAQYHHIKKENIGLIEVMGLAVLPSRLKEELELLADYIVNGKDIRSNKKIEKHADWVEEFLPTYDNITEENIMEILQKEVGNVFTHVLEDAGVYKCTEQGRADFLKFIHTL
;
A
#
# COMPACT_ATOMS: atom_id res chain seq x y z
N MET A 1 -14.49 -34.95 11.40
CA MET A 1 -14.28 -33.49 11.45
C MET A 1 -12.80 -33.07 11.38
N LEU A 2 -11.92 -33.38 12.35
CA LEU A 2 -10.51 -32.94 12.27
C LEU A 2 -9.77 -33.56 11.07
N TYR A 3 -9.76 -34.90 10.95
CA TYR A 3 -9.05 -35.59 9.86
C TYR A 3 -9.53 -35.20 8.46
N GLU A 4 -10.84 -34.93 8.31
CA GLU A 4 -11.42 -34.43 7.06
C GLU A 4 -10.87 -33.05 6.69
N ASN A 5 -10.81 -32.11 7.66
CA ASN A 5 -10.28 -30.78 7.39
C ASN A 5 -8.76 -30.79 7.17
N ILE A 6 -8.01 -31.66 7.87
CA ILE A 6 -6.58 -31.89 7.58
C ILE A 6 -6.41 -32.41 6.16
N ARG A 7 -7.19 -33.42 5.76
CA ARG A 7 -7.16 -33.95 4.38
C ARG A 7 -7.47 -32.87 3.36
N HIS A 8 -8.53 -32.08 3.57
CA HIS A 8 -8.88 -30.97 2.66
C HIS A 8 -7.77 -29.93 2.54
N LEU A 9 -7.07 -29.61 3.64
CA LEU A 9 -5.96 -28.66 3.60
C LEU A 9 -4.77 -29.24 2.82
N VAL A 10 -4.43 -30.51 3.01
CA VAL A 10 -3.38 -31.18 2.24
C VAL A 10 -3.74 -31.26 0.75
N ASP A 11 -4.97 -31.63 0.43
CA ASP A 11 -5.50 -31.65 -0.94
C ASP A 11 -5.47 -30.25 -1.59
N TYR A 12 -5.71 -29.19 -0.81
CA TYR A 12 -5.54 -27.81 -1.25
C TYR A 12 -4.08 -27.50 -1.61
N GLY A 13 -3.11 -27.87 -0.76
CA GLY A 13 -1.68 -27.64 -1.02
C GLY A 13 -1.21 -28.35 -2.29
N ILE A 14 -1.70 -29.56 -2.52
CA ILE A 14 -1.37 -30.36 -3.71
C ILE A 14 -2.00 -29.77 -4.98
N ARG A 15 -3.29 -29.41 -4.92
CA ARG A 15 -4.00 -28.82 -6.06
C ARG A 15 -3.44 -27.46 -6.48
N THR A 16 -2.97 -26.66 -5.52
CA THR A 16 -2.35 -25.35 -5.80
C THR A 16 -0.89 -25.45 -6.19
N GLY A 17 -0.23 -26.59 -5.94
CA GLY A 17 1.19 -26.81 -6.19
C GLY A 17 2.11 -26.25 -5.11
N LEU A 18 1.58 -25.86 -3.95
CA LEU A 18 2.38 -25.53 -2.77
C LEU A 18 3.08 -26.79 -2.22
N THR A 19 2.36 -27.91 -2.21
CA THR A 19 2.84 -29.19 -1.69
C THR A 19 2.92 -30.20 -2.82
N PRO A 20 4.08 -30.84 -3.09
CA PRO A 20 4.12 -31.93 -4.05
C PRO A 20 3.41 -33.17 -3.50
N GLU A 21 2.80 -33.98 -4.37
CA GLU A 21 2.06 -35.20 -3.95
C GLU A 21 2.91 -36.16 -3.11
N CYS A 22 4.22 -36.25 -3.37
CA CYS A 22 5.14 -37.08 -2.59
C CYS A 22 5.30 -36.63 -1.12
N GLU A 23 4.91 -35.40 -0.78
CA GLU A 23 4.97 -34.84 0.57
C GLU A 23 3.62 -34.91 1.31
N ARG A 24 2.56 -35.49 0.71
CA ARG A 24 1.24 -35.63 1.34
C ARG A 24 1.31 -36.14 2.77
N ILE A 25 1.97 -37.28 2.98
CA ILE A 25 2.10 -37.91 4.31
C ILE A 25 2.90 -37.01 5.27
N TYR A 26 3.96 -36.38 4.78
CA TYR A 26 4.77 -35.46 5.57
C TYR A 26 3.96 -34.26 6.05
N THR A 27 3.22 -33.59 5.17
CA THR A 27 2.35 -32.47 5.52
C THR A 27 1.23 -32.88 6.46
N THR A 28 0.59 -34.04 6.25
CA THR A 28 -0.41 -34.59 7.18
C THR A 28 0.18 -34.74 8.59
N ASN A 29 1.37 -35.33 8.74
CA ASN A 29 1.99 -35.52 10.05
C ASN A 29 2.33 -34.20 10.74
N LEU A 30 2.78 -33.18 10.00
CA LEU A 30 3.01 -31.85 10.57
C LEU A 30 1.72 -31.22 11.09
N LEU A 31 0.61 -31.36 10.36
CA LEU A 31 -0.68 -30.83 10.80
C LEU A 31 -1.20 -31.58 12.03
N LEU A 32 -1.06 -32.90 12.10
CA LEU A 32 -1.45 -33.68 13.29
C LEU A 32 -0.69 -33.24 14.56
N ASP A 33 0.61 -32.99 14.44
CA ASP A 33 1.44 -32.49 15.53
C ASP A 33 0.92 -31.13 16.07
N LEU A 34 0.51 -30.22 15.18
CA LEU A 34 -0.09 -28.93 15.57
C LEU A 34 -1.40 -29.07 16.36
N PHE A 35 -2.13 -30.17 16.17
CA PHE A 35 -3.36 -30.48 16.87
C PHE A 35 -3.19 -31.43 18.07
N HIS A 36 -1.94 -31.79 18.40
CA HIS A 36 -1.59 -32.75 19.44
C HIS A 36 -2.28 -34.10 19.25
N GLU A 37 -2.31 -34.60 18.01
CA GLU A 37 -3.03 -35.81 17.63
C GLU A 37 -2.08 -36.95 17.27
N ASP A 38 -2.15 -38.05 18.03
CA ASP A 38 -1.27 -39.22 17.87
C ASP A 38 -1.81 -40.25 16.86
N ASN A 39 -3.06 -40.09 16.42
CA ASN A 39 -3.74 -41.02 15.51
C ASN A 39 -4.16 -40.33 14.22
N TYR A 40 -4.31 -41.10 13.15
CA TYR A 40 -4.91 -40.63 11.90
C TYR A 40 -5.64 -41.77 11.22
N GLU A 41 -6.94 -41.56 11.00
CA GLU A 41 -7.74 -42.41 10.13
C GLU A 41 -8.00 -41.63 8.86
N GLU A 42 -7.47 -42.11 7.74
CA GLU A 42 -7.66 -41.44 6.44
C GLU A 42 -9.17 -41.42 6.12
N PRO A 43 -9.80 -40.24 6.03
CA PRO A 43 -11.23 -40.15 5.74
C PRO A 43 -11.53 -40.82 4.40
N GLU A 44 -12.71 -41.43 4.23
CA GLU A 44 -13.14 -41.91 2.92
C GLU A 44 -13.15 -40.76 1.90
N ALA A 45 -12.92 -41.07 0.62
CA ALA A 45 -12.87 -40.06 -0.43
C ALA A 45 -14.18 -39.26 -0.46
N VAL A 46 -14.09 -37.96 -0.16
CA VAL A 46 -15.26 -37.07 -0.11
C VAL A 46 -15.77 -36.87 -1.54
N ALA A 47 -16.95 -37.40 -1.84
CA ALA A 47 -17.51 -37.50 -3.19
C ALA A 47 -17.96 -36.16 -3.81
N TYR A 48 -17.87 -35.04 -3.08
CA TYR A 48 -18.31 -33.73 -3.57
C TYR A 48 -17.33 -32.63 -3.16
N GLY A 49 -16.82 -31.91 -4.18
CA GLY A 49 -16.05 -30.66 -4.14
C GLY A 49 -15.29 -30.31 -2.85
N SER A 50 -13.96 -30.22 -2.92
CA SER A 50 -13.14 -29.67 -1.83
C SER A 50 -13.67 -28.29 -1.42
N PRO A 51 -13.94 -28.04 -0.12
CA PRO A 51 -14.29 -26.71 0.37
C PRO A 51 -13.19 -25.69 0.00
N ASP A 52 -13.57 -24.42 -0.01
CA ASP A 52 -12.61 -23.33 -0.20
C ASP A 52 -11.68 -23.19 1.01
N LEU A 53 -10.54 -22.52 0.83
CA LEU A 53 -9.50 -22.41 1.85
C LEU A 53 -10.01 -21.69 3.13
N GLU A 54 -10.82 -20.65 2.99
CA GLU A 54 -11.33 -19.88 4.15
C GLU A 54 -12.19 -20.80 5.03
N THR A 55 -13.07 -21.61 4.42
CA THR A 55 -13.87 -22.60 5.14
C THR A 55 -13.03 -23.65 5.84
N VAL A 56 -12.03 -24.23 5.16
CA VAL A 56 -11.14 -25.24 5.76
C VAL A 56 -10.36 -24.68 6.94
N LEU A 57 -9.75 -23.49 6.78
CA LEU A 57 -9.01 -22.83 7.85
C LEU A 57 -9.93 -22.45 9.01
N ALA A 58 -11.12 -21.89 8.74
CA ALA A 58 -12.09 -21.54 9.79
C ALA A 58 -12.47 -22.74 10.65
N ASN A 59 -12.72 -23.90 10.04
CA ASN A 59 -13.03 -25.13 10.77
C ASN A 59 -11.84 -25.60 11.63
N LEU A 60 -10.63 -25.61 11.08
CA LEU A 60 -9.42 -25.98 11.82
C LEU A 60 -9.14 -25.03 12.99
N LEU A 61 -9.35 -23.72 12.81
CA LEU A 61 -9.24 -22.72 13.85
C LEU A 61 -10.28 -22.92 14.96
N ASN A 62 -11.53 -23.22 14.60
CA ASN A 62 -12.58 -23.50 15.58
C ASN A 62 -12.24 -24.76 16.41
N ILE A 63 -11.75 -25.82 15.77
CA ILE A 63 -11.28 -27.02 16.48
C ILE A 63 -10.13 -26.69 17.43
N ALA A 64 -9.17 -25.86 17.01
CA ALA A 64 -8.05 -25.44 17.85
C ALA A 64 -8.54 -24.65 19.09
N VAL A 65 -9.54 -23.79 18.94
CA VAL A 65 -10.20 -23.07 20.05
C VAL A 65 -10.92 -24.05 20.97
N GLU A 66 -11.75 -24.95 20.44
CA GLU A 66 -12.53 -25.92 21.22
C GLU A 66 -11.63 -26.86 22.05
N ARG A 67 -10.46 -27.23 21.49
CA ARG A 67 -9.46 -28.05 22.17
C ARG A 67 -8.54 -27.25 23.11
N GLY A 68 -8.70 -25.92 23.19
CA GLY A 68 -7.88 -25.05 24.04
C GLY A 68 -6.43 -24.89 23.58
N ILE A 69 -6.15 -25.15 22.30
CA ILE A 69 -4.81 -24.97 21.68
C ILE A 69 -4.51 -23.47 21.50
N ILE A 70 -5.54 -22.70 21.14
CA ILE A 70 -5.45 -21.25 20.96
C ILE A 70 -6.61 -20.53 21.64
N GLU A 71 -6.43 -19.24 21.94
CA GLU A 71 -7.52 -18.38 22.42
C GLU A 71 -8.46 -17.97 21.28
N ASP A 72 -9.74 -17.79 21.59
CA ASP A 72 -10.75 -17.34 20.63
C ASP A 72 -10.71 -15.82 20.40
N ASN A 73 -9.69 -15.35 19.69
CA ASN A 73 -9.68 -14.00 19.14
C ASN A 73 -8.91 -13.92 17.83
N VAL A 74 -9.11 -12.82 17.10
CA VAL A 74 -8.55 -12.59 15.76
C VAL A 74 -7.03 -12.73 15.75
N VAL A 75 -6.34 -12.25 16.79
CA VAL A 75 -4.88 -12.27 16.82
C VAL A 75 -4.34 -13.70 16.89
N TYR A 76 -4.79 -14.53 17.83
CA TYR A 76 -4.28 -15.91 17.93
C TYR A 76 -4.76 -16.80 16.79
N ARG A 77 -5.97 -16.54 16.26
CA ARG A 77 -6.45 -17.19 15.03
C ARG A 77 -5.52 -16.89 13.87
N ASP A 78 -5.13 -15.62 13.66
CA ASP A 78 -4.18 -15.21 12.62
C ASP A 78 -2.76 -15.76 12.85
N LEU A 79 -2.31 -15.93 14.10
CA LEU A 79 -1.01 -16.58 14.36
C LEU A 79 -1.06 -18.05 13.95
N PHE A 80 -2.10 -18.78 14.38
CA PHE A 80 -2.20 -20.22 14.13
C PHE A 80 -2.50 -20.56 12.67
N ASP A 81 -3.27 -19.76 11.94
CA ASP A 81 -3.51 -20.04 10.53
C ASP A 81 -2.24 -19.98 9.68
N THR A 82 -1.32 -19.05 9.95
CA THR A 82 -0.07 -18.96 9.20
C THR A 82 0.82 -20.15 9.51
N LYS A 83 0.75 -20.67 10.75
CA LYS A 83 1.41 -21.89 11.17
C LYS A 83 0.86 -23.12 10.44
N LEU A 84 -0.47 -23.24 10.34
CA LEU A 84 -1.12 -24.27 9.54
C LEU A 84 -0.68 -24.19 8.08
N MET A 85 -0.69 -22.99 7.49
CA MET A 85 -0.27 -22.77 6.11
C MET A 85 1.20 -23.14 5.88
N ASN A 86 2.09 -22.82 6.81
CA ASN A 86 3.51 -23.12 6.69
C ASN A 86 3.80 -24.63 6.55
N CYS A 87 2.93 -25.51 7.06
CA CYS A 87 3.06 -26.97 6.86
C CYS A 87 2.95 -27.39 5.38
N LEU A 88 2.26 -26.60 4.54
CA LEU A 88 2.07 -26.87 3.12
C LEU A 88 3.18 -26.29 2.24
N LEU A 89 3.90 -25.29 2.74
CA LEU A 89 4.74 -24.45 1.91
C LEU A 89 6.13 -25.06 1.65
N PRO A 90 6.68 -24.86 0.43
CA PRO A 90 8.07 -25.17 0.16
C PRO A 90 9.01 -24.26 0.98
N ARG A 91 10.26 -24.69 1.13
CA ARG A 91 11.32 -23.92 1.79
C ARG A 91 11.71 -22.70 0.92
N PRO A 92 12.23 -21.61 1.51
CA PRO A 92 12.59 -20.39 0.77
C PRO A 92 13.44 -20.64 -0.48
N ALA A 93 14.48 -21.46 -0.38
CA ALA A 93 15.36 -21.76 -1.51
C ALA A 93 14.64 -22.37 -2.73
N GLN A 94 13.60 -23.17 -2.52
CA GLN A 94 12.83 -23.79 -3.60
C GLN A 94 11.96 -22.76 -4.34
N VAL A 95 11.35 -21.83 -3.59
CA VAL A 95 10.57 -20.71 -4.15
C VAL A 95 11.47 -19.78 -4.95
N GLN A 96 12.64 -19.44 -4.39
CA GLN A 96 13.64 -18.59 -5.04
C GLN A 96 14.16 -19.23 -6.34
N ALA A 97 14.49 -20.52 -6.32
CA ALA A 97 14.92 -21.24 -7.52
C ALA A 97 13.84 -21.20 -8.61
N THR A 98 12.58 -21.51 -8.25
CA THR A 98 11.46 -21.47 -9.20
C THR A 98 11.26 -20.05 -9.76
N PHE A 99 11.34 -19.02 -8.92
CA PHE A 99 11.23 -17.63 -9.35
C PHE A 99 12.26 -17.28 -10.43
N TRP A 100 13.53 -17.59 -10.20
CA TRP A 100 14.61 -17.27 -11.14
C TRP A 100 14.56 -18.14 -12.41
N GLU A 101 14.08 -19.39 -12.31
CA GLU A 101 13.78 -20.20 -13.49
C GLU A 101 12.68 -19.56 -14.37
N LYS A 102 11.62 -19.02 -13.77
CA LYS A 102 10.59 -18.28 -14.51
C LYS A 102 11.13 -16.96 -15.06
N TYR A 103 11.98 -16.27 -14.30
CA TYR A 103 12.60 -15.01 -14.69
C TYR A 103 13.45 -15.16 -15.95
N ALA A 104 14.16 -16.28 -16.09
CA ALA A 104 14.93 -16.60 -17.29
C ALA A 104 14.06 -16.71 -18.57
N ILE A 105 12.75 -16.91 -18.43
CA ILE A 105 11.79 -16.86 -19.54
C ILE A 105 11.30 -15.42 -19.75
N SER A 106 10.78 -14.78 -18.69
CA SER A 106 10.53 -13.33 -18.67
C SER A 106 10.30 -12.84 -17.22
N PRO A 107 10.55 -11.54 -16.93
CA PRO A 107 10.24 -10.95 -15.63
C PRO A 107 8.77 -11.12 -15.22
N GLU A 108 7.83 -11.00 -16.16
CA GLU A 108 6.40 -11.15 -15.93
C GLU A 108 6.05 -12.56 -15.47
N LYS A 109 6.62 -13.60 -16.09
CA LYS A 109 6.36 -14.99 -15.65
C LYS A 109 6.84 -15.26 -14.23
N ALA A 110 7.92 -14.60 -13.81
CA ALA A 110 8.42 -14.71 -12.44
C ALA A 110 7.47 -14.04 -11.44
N THR A 111 7.02 -12.82 -11.75
CA THR A 111 6.09 -12.08 -10.89
C THR A 111 4.71 -12.72 -10.87
N ASP A 112 4.18 -13.21 -12.00
CA ASP A 112 2.90 -13.93 -12.07
C ASP A 112 2.91 -15.18 -11.17
N TYR A 113 4.00 -15.97 -11.24
CA TYR A 113 4.20 -17.12 -10.38
C TYR A 113 4.23 -16.70 -8.91
N TYR A 114 5.02 -15.68 -8.57
CA TYR A 114 5.22 -15.27 -7.18
C TYR A 114 3.96 -14.63 -6.58
N TYR A 115 3.19 -13.89 -7.38
CA TYR A 115 1.92 -13.30 -6.95
C TYR A 115 0.89 -14.39 -6.68
N LYS A 116 0.77 -15.36 -7.60
CA LYS A 116 -0.07 -16.54 -7.39
C LYS A 116 0.37 -17.33 -6.15
N PHE A 117 1.67 -17.56 -5.96
CA PHE A 117 2.21 -18.19 -4.76
C PHE A 117 1.81 -17.44 -3.48
N SER A 118 1.91 -16.11 -3.49
CA SER A 118 1.55 -15.25 -2.35
C SER A 118 0.04 -15.28 -2.05
N GLN A 119 -0.81 -15.50 -3.06
CA GLN A 119 -2.25 -15.69 -2.91
C GLN A 119 -2.64 -17.10 -2.44
N ASP A 120 -1.91 -18.13 -2.86
CA ASP A 120 -2.20 -19.51 -2.49
C ASP A 120 -1.63 -19.88 -1.12
N SER A 121 -0.50 -19.28 -0.72
CA SER A 121 0.06 -19.41 0.64
C SER A 121 -0.79 -18.74 1.73
N ASP A 122 -1.87 -18.06 1.36
CA ASP A 122 -2.70 -17.18 2.20
C ASP A 122 -1.92 -16.05 2.88
N TYR A 123 -0.74 -15.70 2.35
CA TYR A 123 -0.05 -14.49 2.76
C TYR A 123 -0.82 -13.24 2.30
N ILE A 124 -1.32 -13.28 1.07
CA ILE A 124 -2.37 -12.38 0.56
C ILE A 124 -3.72 -13.07 0.77
N ARG A 125 -4.43 -12.66 1.81
CA ARG A 125 -5.74 -13.22 2.20
C ARG A 125 -6.83 -12.71 1.28
N ARG A 126 -7.04 -13.40 0.15
CA ARG A 126 -8.00 -13.00 -0.90
C ARG A 126 -9.41 -12.75 -0.38
N TYR A 127 -9.90 -13.58 0.54
CA TYR A 127 -11.23 -13.43 1.15
C TYR A 127 -11.38 -12.17 2.02
N ARG A 128 -10.28 -11.63 2.56
CA ARG A 128 -10.27 -10.33 3.25
C ARG A 128 -10.22 -9.17 2.26
N VAL A 129 -9.35 -9.26 1.26
CA VAL A 129 -9.21 -8.23 0.21
C VAL A 129 -10.50 -8.05 -0.60
N ALA A 130 -11.24 -9.13 -0.85
CA ALA A 130 -12.52 -9.08 -1.56
C ALA A 130 -13.61 -8.27 -0.83
N LYS A 131 -13.43 -7.96 0.47
CA LYS A 131 -14.35 -7.12 1.25
C LYS A 131 -14.08 -5.63 1.06
N ASP A 132 -12.91 -5.25 0.54
CA ASP A 132 -12.56 -3.84 0.31
C ASP A 132 -13.53 -3.22 -0.69
N LEU A 133 -14.04 -2.02 -0.37
CA LEU A 133 -14.83 -1.25 -1.31
C LEU A 133 -13.89 -0.51 -2.25
N LYS A 134 -14.17 -0.57 -3.56
CA LYS A 134 -13.37 0.06 -4.60
C LYS A 134 -14.30 0.68 -5.64
N TRP A 135 -14.11 1.96 -5.93
CA TRP A 135 -14.82 2.66 -7.00
C TRP A 135 -13.92 3.73 -7.57
N LYS A 136 -14.39 4.39 -8.63
CA LYS A 136 -13.66 5.43 -9.32
C LYS A 136 -14.50 6.68 -9.44
N VAL A 137 -13.84 7.83 -9.45
CA VAL A 137 -14.51 9.12 -9.54
C VAL A 137 -13.77 9.98 -10.55
N ASP A 138 -14.52 10.61 -11.44
CA ASP A 138 -13.97 11.61 -12.37
C ASP A 138 -13.55 12.87 -11.62
N SER A 139 -12.38 13.40 -11.97
CA SER A 139 -11.88 14.68 -11.46
C SER A 139 -11.34 15.55 -12.59
N PRO A 140 -11.09 16.84 -12.36
CA PRO A 140 -10.42 17.72 -13.33
C PRO A 140 -9.03 17.21 -13.81
N TYR A 141 -8.43 16.27 -13.07
CA TYR A 141 -7.12 15.70 -13.31
C TYR A 141 -7.15 14.27 -13.89
N GLY A 142 -8.35 13.73 -14.13
CA GLY A 142 -8.59 12.37 -14.59
C GLY A 142 -9.34 11.53 -13.55
N GLU A 143 -9.64 10.30 -13.92
CA GLU A 143 -10.32 9.33 -13.06
C GLU A 143 -9.40 8.91 -11.90
N ILE A 144 -9.79 9.24 -10.66
CA ILE A 144 -9.10 8.83 -9.43
C ILE A 144 -9.71 7.56 -8.86
N ASP A 145 -8.88 6.72 -8.26
CA ASP A 145 -9.32 5.48 -7.63
C ASP A 145 -9.60 5.73 -6.14
N ILE A 146 -10.69 5.18 -5.62
CA ILE A 146 -11.03 5.26 -4.20
C ILE A 146 -11.15 3.85 -3.63
N THR A 147 -10.60 3.63 -2.44
CA THR A 147 -10.79 2.40 -1.70
C THR A 147 -11.03 2.61 -0.21
N ILE A 148 -11.96 1.86 0.37
CA ILE A 148 -12.07 1.68 1.81
C ILE A 148 -11.50 0.30 2.13
N ASN A 149 -10.34 0.27 2.80
CA ASN A 149 -9.68 -0.98 3.15
C ASN A 149 -10.32 -1.59 4.40
N LEU A 150 -10.92 -2.77 4.22
CA LEU A 150 -11.52 -3.61 5.26
C LEU A 150 -10.67 -4.86 5.53
N SER A 151 -9.64 -5.11 4.72
CA SER A 151 -8.75 -6.26 4.86
C SER A 151 -7.79 -6.16 6.06
N LYS A 152 -7.52 -4.95 6.55
CA LYS A 152 -6.69 -4.73 7.74
C LYS A 152 -7.52 -4.93 9.02
N PRO A 153 -7.21 -5.94 9.86
CA PRO A 153 -7.98 -6.18 11.08
C PRO A 153 -7.78 -5.05 12.11
N GLU A 154 -8.86 -4.62 12.74
CA GLU A 154 -8.80 -3.75 13.91
C GLU A 154 -8.28 -4.52 15.12
N LYS A 155 -7.45 -3.87 15.94
CA LYS A 155 -6.88 -4.51 17.13
C LYS A 155 -7.91 -4.53 18.26
N ASP A 156 -8.27 -5.72 18.72
CA ASP A 156 -9.15 -5.94 19.88
C ASP A 156 -8.56 -5.28 21.15
N PRO A 157 -9.35 -4.51 21.94
CA PRO A 157 -8.93 -3.98 23.25
C PRO A 157 -8.27 -5.00 24.18
N LYS A 158 -8.72 -6.27 24.18
CA LYS A 158 -8.12 -7.36 24.97
C LYS A 158 -6.71 -7.70 24.46
N ALA A 159 -6.53 -7.77 23.15
CA ALA A 159 -5.21 -8.00 22.55
C ALA A 159 -4.26 -6.82 22.79
N ILE A 160 -4.78 -5.58 22.81
CA ILE A 160 -4.01 -4.38 23.18
C ILE A 160 -3.54 -4.47 24.64
N ALA A 161 -4.40 -4.90 25.56
CA ALA A 161 -4.04 -5.09 26.97
C ALA A 161 -3.00 -6.19 27.16
N ALA A 162 -3.17 -7.34 26.49
CA ALA A 162 -2.20 -8.44 26.52
C ALA A 162 -0.83 -8.02 25.95
N ALA A 163 -0.82 -7.28 24.83
CA ALA A 163 0.39 -6.72 24.23
C ALA A 163 1.15 -5.76 25.16
N ARG A 164 0.44 -4.97 25.98
CA ARG A 164 1.07 -4.06 26.96
C ARG A 164 1.78 -4.80 28.08
N ASN A 165 1.29 -5.99 28.44
CA ASN A 165 1.86 -6.81 29.52
C ASN A 165 2.90 -7.81 29.00
N ALA A 166 3.05 -7.97 27.68
CA ALA A 166 4.02 -8.86 27.07
C ALA A 166 5.46 -8.34 27.26
N ALA A 167 6.42 -9.26 27.40
CA ALA A 167 7.82 -8.90 27.46
C ALA A 167 8.23 -8.13 26.18
N ALA A 168 9.00 -7.05 26.35
CA ALA A 168 9.54 -6.32 25.22
C ALA A 168 10.46 -7.26 24.42
N SER A 169 10.10 -7.52 23.17
CA SER A 169 10.94 -8.22 22.20
C SER A 169 11.40 -7.25 21.14
N SER A 170 12.69 -7.30 20.82
CA SER A 170 13.35 -6.48 19.80
C SER A 170 13.52 -7.21 18.46
N TYR A 171 13.07 -8.47 18.36
CA TYR A 171 13.22 -9.30 17.16
C TYR A 171 11.86 -9.78 16.63
N PRO A 172 11.57 -9.66 15.33
CA PRO A 172 12.26 -8.82 14.35
C PRO A 172 12.17 -7.33 14.73
N LYS A 173 13.15 -6.52 14.30
CA LYS A 173 13.23 -5.11 14.68
C LYS A 173 12.07 -4.27 14.13
N CYS A 174 11.56 -4.60 12.94
CA CYS A 174 10.34 -4.02 12.38
C CYS A 174 9.62 -5.02 11.47
N GLN A 175 8.53 -4.58 10.84
CA GLN A 175 7.67 -5.40 9.98
C GLN A 175 8.27 -5.72 8.59
N LEU A 176 9.37 -5.04 8.23
CA LEU A 176 10.04 -5.19 6.94
C LEU A 176 11.38 -5.93 7.04
N CYS A 177 11.89 -6.19 8.23
CA CYS A 177 13.13 -6.94 8.42
C CYS A 177 13.08 -8.32 7.74
N MET A 178 14.16 -8.75 7.07
CA MET A 178 14.26 -10.06 6.41
C MET A 178 13.96 -11.21 7.38
N GLU A 179 14.29 -11.01 8.66
CA GLU A 179 14.04 -11.86 9.81
C GLU A 179 12.57 -12.20 10.05
N ASN A 180 11.65 -11.52 9.37
CA ASN A 180 10.24 -11.87 9.36
C ASN A 180 9.94 -13.12 8.53
N GLU A 181 10.77 -13.51 7.55
CA GLU A 181 10.51 -14.74 6.77
C GLU A 181 10.45 -15.97 7.69
N GLY A 182 9.30 -16.63 7.75
CA GLY A 182 9.12 -17.78 8.63
C GLY A 182 8.85 -17.44 10.10
N TYR A 183 8.68 -16.16 10.47
CA TYR A 183 8.51 -15.77 11.88
C TYR A 183 7.11 -16.12 12.40
N ALA A 184 7.04 -16.85 13.53
CA ALA A 184 5.79 -17.28 14.18
C ALA A 184 4.88 -16.15 14.65
N GLY A 185 5.39 -14.92 14.74
CA GLY A 185 4.64 -13.80 15.28
C GLY A 185 4.45 -13.85 16.79
N ARG A 186 3.72 -12.87 17.30
CA ARG A 186 3.32 -12.68 18.70
C ARG A 186 2.17 -11.66 18.73
N VAL A 187 1.53 -11.48 19.89
CA VAL A 187 0.34 -10.63 20.02
C VAL A 187 0.52 -9.20 19.46
N ASN A 188 1.74 -8.65 19.55
CA ASN A 188 2.07 -7.31 19.05
C ASN A 188 2.88 -7.28 17.73
N HIS A 189 3.13 -8.43 17.10
CA HIS A 189 3.89 -8.54 15.85
C HIS A 189 3.34 -9.69 14.99
N PRO A 190 2.83 -9.42 13.78
CA PRO A 190 2.11 -10.40 12.98
C PRO A 190 2.99 -11.61 12.62
N ALA A 191 2.35 -12.77 12.46
CA ALA A 191 3.02 -13.94 11.93
C ALA A 191 3.29 -13.81 10.42
N ARG A 192 4.37 -14.46 10.01
CA ARG A 192 4.93 -14.47 8.67
C ARG A 192 5.50 -15.86 8.34
N GLU A 193 4.98 -16.90 8.98
CA GLU A 193 5.39 -18.29 8.74
C GLU A 193 5.13 -18.74 7.31
N ASN A 194 4.03 -18.26 6.72
CA ASN A 194 3.65 -18.52 5.34
C ASN A 194 4.24 -17.50 4.33
N HIS A 195 5.12 -16.61 4.78
CA HIS A 195 5.76 -15.61 3.92
C HIS A 195 7.06 -16.16 3.32
N ARG A 196 7.36 -15.80 2.06
CA ARG A 196 8.63 -16.11 1.38
C ARG A 196 9.11 -14.88 0.65
N ILE A 197 10.34 -14.44 0.91
CA ILE A 197 10.95 -13.23 0.34
C ILE A 197 11.80 -13.63 -0.87
N ILE A 198 11.69 -12.87 -1.96
CA ILE A 198 12.59 -13.00 -3.10
C ILE A 198 13.78 -12.05 -2.91
N PRO A 199 15.02 -12.55 -2.73
CA PRO A 199 16.19 -11.70 -2.65
C PRO A 199 16.52 -11.14 -4.03
N ILE A 200 16.78 -9.84 -4.12
CA ILE A 200 17.21 -9.15 -5.33
C ILE A 200 18.40 -8.24 -5.02
N THR A 201 19.16 -7.87 -6.06
CA THR A 201 20.30 -6.95 -5.93
C THR A 201 19.93 -5.61 -6.55
N ILE A 202 20.01 -4.54 -5.74
CA ILE A 202 19.71 -3.16 -6.13
C ILE A 202 20.86 -2.30 -5.63
N ASN A 203 21.42 -1.43 -6.48
CA ASN A 203 22.55 -0.57 -6.14
C ASN A 203 23.69 -1.33 -5.45
N GLN A 204 24.02 -2.52 -5.97
CA GLN A 204 25.05 -3.43 -5.47
C GLN A 204 24.85 -3.93 -4.01
N SER A 205 23.66 -3.76 -3.44
CA SER A 205 23.32 -4.25 -2.10
C SER A 205 22.17 -5.26 -2.13
N ASN A 206 22.00 -5.99 -1.04
CA ASN A 206 20.96 -7.01 -0.90
C ASN A 206 19.63 -6.36 -0.50
N TRP A 207 18.57 -6.70 -1.22
CA TRP A 207 17.21 -6.23 -0.99
C TRP A 207 16.23 -7.41 -0.99
N GLY A 208 15.12 -7.26 -0.29
CA GLY A 208 13.99 -8.17 -0.34
C GLY A 208 12.89 -7.61 -1.25
N PHE A 209 12.27 -8.48 -2.03
CA PHE A 209 11.07 -8.22 -2.80
C PHE A 209 9.92 -9.08 -2.26
N GLN A 210 8.81 -8.42 -1.93
CA GLN A 210 7.59 -9.09 -1.47
C GLN A 210 6.33 -8.36 -1.93
N TYR A 211 5.20 -9.05 -1.93
CA TYR A 211 3.90 -8.39 -2.04
C TYR A 211 3.42 -7.84 -0.69
N SER A 212 2.57 -6.81 -0.74
CA SER A 212 1.83 -6.32 0.42
C SER A 212 0.70 -7.31 0.76
N PRO A 213 0.51 -7.71 2.03
CA PRO A 213 -0.58 -8.61 2.40
C PRO A 213 -1.97 -7.93 2.35
N TYR A 214 -2.02 -6.60 2.23
CA TYR A 214 -3.27 -5.81 2.22
C TYR A 214 -3.72 -5.33 0.83
N VAL A 215 -2.89 -5.53 -0.20
CA VAL A 215 -3.15 -5.30 -1.65
C VAL A 215 -4.15 -4.18 -1.98
N TYR A 216 -3.66 -2.95 -2.11
CA TYR A 216 -4.51 -1.82 -2.55
C TYR A 216 -4.82 -1.87 -4.05
N TYR A 217 -3.83 -2.29 -4.86
CA TYR A 217 -3.90 -2.38 -6.32
C TYR A 217 -3.20 -3.66 -6.80
N ASN A 218 -3.37 -3.98 -8.10
CA ASN A 218 -2.81 -5.20 -8.68
C ASN A 218 -1.29 -5.29 -8.45
N GLU A 219 -0.85 -6.44 -7.92
CA GLU A 219 0.56 -6.71 -7.64
C GLU A 219 1.26 -5.66 -6.76
N HIS A 220 0.53 -5.01 -5.84
CA HIS A 220 1.11 -4.08 -4.85
C HIS A 220 2.24 -4.76 -4.09
N CYS A 221 3.46 -4.28 -4.30
CA CYS A 221 4.68 -4.82 -3.75
C CYS A 221 5.48 -3.82 -2.92
N ILE A 222 6.37 -4.37 -2.12
CA ILE A 222 7.30 -3.69 -1.23
C ILE A 222 8.69 -4.23 -1.54
N VAL A 223 9.62 -3.30 -1.76
CA VAL A 223 11.04 -3.59 -2.03
C VAL A 223 11.85 -2.93 -0.93
N PHE A 224 12.50 -3.70 -0.08
CA PHE A 224 13.08 -3.20 1.17
C PHE A 224 14.53 -3.61 1.35
N ASN A 225 15.31 -2.77 2.02
CA ASN A 225 16.73 -2.99 2.21
C ASN A 225 16.94 -4.22 3.10
N GLY A 226 17.91 -5.08 2.77
CA GLY A 226 18.24 -6.23 3.62
C GLY A 226 18.71 -5.82 5.02
N GLU A 227 19.26 -4.61 5.15
CA GLU A 227 19.65 -4.02 6.42
C GLU A 227 18.57 -3.07 6.96
N HIS A 228 18.36 -3.08 8.27
CA HIS A 228 17.46 -2.15 8.95
C HIS A 228 18.13 -0.78 9.12
N VAL A 229 18.12 0.01 8.06
CA VAL A 229 18.63 1.38 8.01
C VAL A 229 17.51 2.36 7.68
N PRO A 230 17.48 3.58 8.23
CA PRO A 230 16.45 4.56 7.91
C PRO A 230 16.40 4.88 6.42
N MET A 231 15.19 5.19 5.97
CA MET A 231 14.94 5.64 4.61
C MET A 231 15.58 7.01 4.35
N LYS A 232 16.06 7.24 3.12
CA LYS A 232 16.64 8.52 2.71
C LYS A 232 16.40 8.77 1.23
N ILE A 233 16.03 10.00 0.88
CA ILE A 233 15.94 10.46 -0.51
C ILE A 233 17.25 11.17 -0.86
N ASP A 234 18.06 10.53 -1.70
CA ASP A 234 19.29 11.07 -2.28
C ASP A 234 19.54 10.44 -3.65
N ARG A 235 20.70 10.71 -4.26
CA ARG A 235 21.09 10.10 -5.54
C ARG A 235 20.95 8.58 -5.54
N ALA A 236 21.30 7.91 -4.43
CA ALA A 236 21.20 6.46 -4.34
C ALA A 236 19.74 6.00 -4.38
N ALA A 237 18.78 6.78 -3.88
CA ALA A 237 17.36 6.47 -4.05
C ALA A 237 16.96 6.39 -5.53
N PHE A 238 17.40 7.34 -6.36
CA PHE A 238 17.10 7.32 -7.81
C PHE A 238 17.77 6.14 -8.54
N ILE A 239 19.01 5.81 -8.17
CA ILE A 239 19.70 4.60 -8.68
C ILE A 239 18.89 3.34 -8.33
N LYS A 240 18.52 3.19 -7.05
CA LYS A 240 17.77 2.03 -6.56
C LYS A 240 16.44 1.86 -7.30
N LEU A 241 15.72 2.96 -7.53
CA LEU A 241 14.47 2.95 -8.30
C LEU A 241 14.69 2.38 -9.70
N PHE A 242 15.65 2.91 -10.47
CA PHE A 242 15.89 2.45 -11.83
C PHE A 242 16.50 1.06 -11.92
N ASP A 243 17.32 0.63 -10.95
CA ASP A 243 17.81 -0.74 -10.89
C ASP A 243 16.66 -1.74 -10.77
N PHE A 244 15.65 -1.43 -9.95
CA PHE A 244 14.44 -2.25 -9.88
C PHE A 244 13.64 -2.23 -11.19
N ILE A 245 13.43 -1.05 -11.81
CA ILE A 245 12.71 -0.96 -13.09
C ILE A 245 13.44 -1.71 -14.21
N LYS A 246 14.77 -1.82 -14.16
CA LYS A 246 15.53 -2.67 -15.11
C LYS A 246 15.28 -4.16 -14.87
N LEU A 247 15.10 -4.58 -13.61
CA LEU A 247 14.74 -5.97 -13.29
C LEU A 247 13.30 -6.31 -13.66
N PHE A 248 12.36 -5.39 -13.42
CA PHE A 248 10.91 -5.58 -13.63
C PHE A 248 10.31 -4.40 -14.40
N PRO A 249 10.47 -4.36 -15.75
CA PRO A 249 10.10 -3.21 -16.56
C PRO A 249 8.60 -2.91 -16.64
N HIS A 250 7.75 -3.90 -16.36
CA HIS A 250 6.28 -3.79 -16.33
C HIS A 250 5.75 -3.16 -15.04
N TYR A 251 6.61 -2.96 -14.04
CA TYR A 251 6.23 -2.35 -12.77
C TYR A 251 6.59 -0.87 -12.75
N PHE A 252 5.93 -0.12 -11.86
CA PHE A 252 6.49 1.12 -11.32
C PHE A 252 7.10 0.84 -9.94
N LEU A 253 7.96 1.74 -9.49
CA LEU A 253 8.48 1.76 -8.13
C LEU A 253 8.63 3.21 -7.67
N GLY A 254 8.22 3.49 -6.44
CA GLY A 254 8.35 4.81 -5.86
C GLY A 254 8.70 4.76 -4.37
N SER A 255 9.10 5.92 -3.87
CA SER A 255 9.44 6.11 -2.46
C SER A 255 8.52 7.16 -1.85
N ASN A 256 8.17 7.01 -0.58
CA ASN A 256 7.57 8.12 0.15
C ASN A 256 8.60 9.26 0.32
N ALA A 257 8.20 10.40 0.85
CA ALA A 257 9.16 11.39 1.33
C ALA A 257 9.89 10.91 2.60
N ASP A 258 11.13 11.34 2.80
CA ASP A 258 11.97 11.04 3.98
C ASP A 258 11.76 12.01 5.16
N LEU A 259 10.92 13.04 4.98
CA LEU A 259 10.55 13.97 6.04
C LEU A 259 9.24 13.56 6.74
N PRO A 260 9.08 13.88 8.04
CA PRO A 260 7.80 13.73 8.75
C PRO A 260 6.65 14.46 8.05
N ILE A 261 5.40 14.09 8.38
CA ILE A 261 4.12 14.65 7.84
C ILE A 261 3.85 14.31 6.37
N VAL A 262 4.84 14.49 5.49
CA VAL A 262 4.73 14.21 4.05
C VAL A 262 5.20 12.79 3.67
N GLY A 263 5.79 12.07 4.61
CA GLY A 263 6.30 10.70 4.46
C GLY A 263 5.32 9.59 4.86
N GLY A 264 5.72 8.36 4.54
CA GLY A 264 4.97 7.14 4.84
C GLY A 264 5.10 6.67 6.29
N SER A 265 4.40 5.59 6.63
CA SER A 265 4.25 5.09 8.01
C SER A 265 5.48 4.39 8.60
N ILE A 266 6.50 4.05 7.80
CA ILE A 266 7.71 3.33 8.24
C ILE A 266 8.96 4.06 7.72
N LEU A 267 9.42 5.08 8.45
CA LEU A 267 10.66 5.80 8.08
C LEU A 267 11.93 5.11 8.59
N SER A 268 11.80 4.16 9.53
CA SER A 268 12.93 3.52 10.21
C SER A 268 13.65 2.48 9.36
N HIS A 269 13.06 2.01 8.27
CA HIS A 269 13.62 0.98 7.39
C HIS A 269 13.42 1.39 5.92
N ASP A 270 14.53 1.57 5.20
CA ASP A 270 14.61 1.94 3.79
C ASP A 270 13.85 0.94 2.92
N HIS A 271 12.80 1.43 2.28
CA HIS A 271 11.94 0.64 1.42
C HIS A 271 11.25 1.50 0.36
N PHE A 272 10.80 0.83 -0.69
CA PHE A 272 10.04 1.36 -1.80
C PHE A 272 8.73 0.58 -1.94
N GLN A 273 7.77 1.18 -2.61
CA GLN A 273 6.49 0.57 -2.94
C GLN A 273 6.28 0.63 -4.45
N GLY A 274 5.72 -0.43 -5.01
CA GLY A 274 5.56 -0.57 -6.45
C GLY A 274 4.48 -1.56 -6.82
N GLY A 275 4.41 -1.90 -8.10
CA GLY A 275 3.54 -2.96 -8.60
C GLY A 275 3.18 -2.78 -10.07
N HIS A 276 2.33 -3.67 -10.57
CA HIS A 276 1.85 -3.66 -11.94
C HIS A 276 0.49 -2.96 -12.02
N TYR A 277 0.51 -1.64 -11.95
CA TYR A 277 -0.68 -0.82 -11.99
C TYR A 277 -0.40 0.55 -12.60
N THR A 278 -1.37 1.10 -13.34
CA THR A 278 -1.25 2.44 -13.96
C THR A 278 -2.23 3.40 -13.28
N PHE A 279 -1.71 4.20 -12.36
CA PHE A 279 -2.46 5.22 -11.63
C PHE A 279 -2.85 6.43 -12.49
N ALA A 280 -3.79 7.23 -12.00
CA ALA A 280 -4.24 8.48 -12.61
C ALA A 280 -3.08 9.43 -12.96
N MET A 281 -2.15 9.67 -12.02
CA MET A 281 -0.98 10.53 -12.25
C MET A 281 -0.07 10.03 -13.38
N ALA A 282 0.04 8.70 -13.55
CA ALA A 282 0.84 8.13 -14.64
C ALA A 282 0.22 8.38 -16.02
N LYS A 283 -1.11 8.48 -16.09
CA LYS A 283 -1.86 8.81 -17.32
C LYS A 283 -1.91 10.32 -17.59
N ALA A 284 -1.74 11.14 -16.54
CA ALA A 284 -1.77 12.59 -16.66
C ALA A 284 -0.67 13.09 -17.61
N LYS A 285 -1.04 14.06 -18.46
CA LYS A 285 -0.14 14.61 -19.48
C LYS A 285 0.76 15.69 -18.87
N ILE A 286 1.91 15.90 -19.50
CA ILE A 286 2.64 17.16 -19.33
C ILE A 286 1.77 18.28 -19.90
N GLU A 287 1.39 19.23 -19.06
CA GLU A 287 0.65 20.43 -19.50
C GLU A 287 1.58 21.55 -19.94
N LEU A 288 2.74 21.67 -19.29
CA LEU A 288 3.73 22.69 -19.61
C LEU A 288 5.10 22.04 -19.79
N PRO A 289 5.55 21.83 -21.03
CA PRO A 289 6.91 21.42 -21.32
C PRO A 289 7.91 22.47 -20.85
N VAL A 290 9.03 22.03 -20.30
CA VAL A 290 10.13 22.91 -19.87
C VAL A 290 11.45 22.37 -20.40
N THR A 291 12.44 23.24 -20.53
CA THR A 291 13.81 22.86 -20.87
C THR A 291 14.71 23.26 -19.72
N ILE A 292 15.47 22.30 -19.18
CA ILE A 292 16.39 22.53 -18.08
C ILE A 292 17.80 22.68 -18.65
N PRO A 293 18.50 23.81 -18.41
CA PRO A 293 19.85 24.03 -18.91
C PRO A 293 20.82 22.90 -18.55
N GLY A 294 21.59 22.41 -19.52
CA GLY A 294 22.51 21.29 -19.35
C GLY A 294 21.86 19.91 -19.35
N TYR A 295 20.54 19.84 -19.54
CA TYR A 295 19.75 18.62 -19.68
C TYR A 295 18.77 18.69 -20.85
N GLU A 296 19.15 19.38 -21.93
CA GLU A 296 18.33 19.55 -23.14
C GLU A 296 18.03 18.21 -23.85
N ASP A 297 18.78 17.16 -23.52
CA ASP A 297 18.58 15.78 -23.98
C ASP A 297 17.50 15.02 -23.21
N VAL A 298 16.98 15.58 -22.12
CA VAL A 298 15.93 14.99 -21.27
C VAL A 298 14.61 15.73 -21.51
N GLU A 299 13.54 15.00 -21.83
CA GLU A 299 12.19 15.57 -21.90
C GLU A 299 11.72 15.89 -20.49
N ALA A 300 11.35 17.15 -20.22
CA ALA A 300 10.90 17.60 -18.91
C ALA A 300 9.60 18.42 -19.01
N GLY A 301 8.76 18.35 -17.98
CA GLY A 301 7.56 19.17 -17.93
C GLY A 301 6.73 19.04 -16.66
N ILE A 302 5.91 20.06 -16.42
CA ILE A 302 4.92 20.09 -15.34
C ILE A 302 3.74 19.24 -15.76
N VAL A 303 3.34 18.29 -14.90
CA VAL A 303 2.20 17.41 -15.13
C VAL A 303 0.90 18.10 -14.74
N LYS A 304 -0.17 17.89 -15.51
CA LYS A 304 -1.53 18.29 -15.13
C LYS A 304 -2.05 17.43 -13.97
N TRP A 305 -1.60 17.75 -12.76
CA TRP A 305 -1.89 17.00 -11.55
C TRP A 305 -2.05 17.97 -10.36
N PRO A 306 -2.89 17.67 -9.35
CA PRO A 306 -3.12 18.57 -8.22
C PRO A 306 -1.87 18.76 -7.34
N LEU A 307 -0.98 17.77 -7.31
CA LEU A 307 0.35 17.92 -6.70
C LEU A 307 1.34 18.50 -7.70
N SER A 308 2.37 19.17 -7.18
CA SER A 308 3.45 19.77 -7.99
C SER A 308 4.43 18.71 -8.45
N VAL A 309 4.25 18.24 -9.69
CA VAL A 309 5.04 17.16 -10.27
C VAL A 309 5.84 17.66 -11.46
N LEU A 310 7.16 17.50 -11.39
CA LEU A 310 8.06 17.60 -12.53
C LEU A 310 8.30 16.19 -13.07
N ARG A 311 7.81 15.91 -14.28
CA ARG A 311 8.07 14.65 -14.98
C ARG A 311 9.29 14.80 -15.87
N ILE A 312 10.23 13.87 -15.75
CA ILE A 312 11.41 13.78 -16.62
C ILE A 312 11.48 12.42 -17.31
N ARG A 313 11.86 12.41 -18.60
CA ARG A 313 11.83 11.22 -19.46
C ARG A 313 13.07 11.14 -20.34
N SER A 314 13.70 9.97 -20.38
CA SER A 314 14.87 9.70 -21.23
C SER A 314 15.05 8.19 -21.44
N LYS A 315 15.79 7.81 -22.48
CA LYS A 315 16.25 6.43 -22.67
C LYS A 315 17.46 6.11 -21.78
N ASP A 316 18.18 7.13 -21.30
CA ASP A 316 19.34 6.98 -20.42
C ASP A 316 18.97 7.27 -18.97
N THR A 317 18.93 6.22 -18.13
CA THR A 317 18.65 6.37 -16.70
C THR A 317 19.70 7.22 -15.97
N SER A 318 20.93 7.27 -16.47
CA SER A 318 22.02 8.03 -15.84
C SER A 318 21.72 9.53 -15.90
N ARG A 319 21.24 10.01 -17.07
CA ARG A 319 20.81 11.40 -17.26
C ARG A 319 19.61 11.76 -16.39
N LEU A 320 18.67 10.83 -16.21
CA LEU A 320 17.53 11.03 -15.29
C LEU A 320 17.98 11.12 -13.83
N ILE A 321 18.94 10.28 -13.41
CA ILE A 321 19.48 10.29 -12.06
C ILE A 321 20.24 11.60 -11.79
N ASP A 322 21.07 12.06 -12.73
CA ASP A 322 21.80 13.32 -12.62
C ASP A 322 20.85 14.52 -12.48
N LEU A 323 19.83 14.59 -13.36
CA LEU A 323 18.83 15.65 -13.29
C LEU A 323 18.00 15.59 -12.00
N ALA A 324 17.58 14.39 -11.58
CA ALA A 324 16.80 14.23 -10.35
C ALA A 324 17.58 14.63 -9.10
N GLU A 325 18.88 14.31 -9.03
CA GLU A 325 19.75 14.79 -7.95
C GLU A 325 19.89 16.31 -7.97
N HIS A 326 20.08 16.90 -9.15
CA HIS A 326 20.14 18.35 -9.30
C HIS A 326 18.85 19.04 -8.82
N VAL A 327 17.69 18.57 -9.27
CA VAL A 327 16.37 19.06 -8.83
C VAL A 327 16.20 18.90 -7.32
N LEU A 328 16.55 17.74 -6.75
CA LEU A 328 16.45 17.49 -5.31
C LEU A 328 17.31 18.46 -4.49
N ASN A 329 18.55 18.70 -4.91
CA ASN A 329 19.47 19.58 -4.20
C ASN A 329 19.00 21.03 -4.27
N CYS A 330 18.60 21.51 -5.46
CA CYS A 330 18.04 22.86 -5.60
C CYS A 330 16.77 23.02 -4.77
N TRP A 331 15.83 22.06 -4.85
CA TRP A 331 14.57 22.09 -4.10
C TRP A 331 14.79 22.15 -2.59
N ARG A 332 15.71 21.34 -2.06
CA ARG A 332 16.04 21.31 -0.62
C ARG A 332 16.52 22.65 -0.08
N SER A 333 17.14 23.48 -0.91
CA SER A 333 17.60 24.81 -0.55
C SER A 333 16.68 25.95 -0.99
N TYR A 334 15.58 25.65 -1.69
CA TYR A 334 14.73 26.66 -2.30
C TYR A 334 13.73 27.26 -1.30
N THR A 335 13.75 28.58 -1.17
CA THR A 335 12.77 29.37 -0.41
C THR A 335 12.15 30.40 -1.35
N ASP A 336 10.83 30.51 -1.29
CA ASP A 336 10.01 31.48 -2.00
C ASP A 336 8.88 31.91 -1.06
N GLU A 337 9.14 32.99 -0.32
CA GLU A 337 8.22 33.50 0.72
C GLU A 337 6.87 33.93 0.13
N ASP A 338 6.87 34.47 -1.10
CA ASP A 338 5.66 34.88 -1.81
C ASP A 338 4.75 33.68 -2.10
N ALA A 339 5.33 32.52 -2.38
CA ALA A 339 4.62 31.25 -2.56
C ALA A 339 4.44 30.46 -1.25
N PHE A 340 4.83 31.02 -0.10
CA PHE A 340 4.85 30.38 1.21
C PHE A 340 5.71 29.11 1.29
N ILE A 341 6.79 29.04 0.52
CA ILE A 341 7.71 27.90 0.48
C ILE A 341 8.96 28.27 1.25
N TYR A 342 9.29 27.48 2.28
CA TYR A 342 10.52 27.65 3.05
C TYR A 342 11.31 26.36 3.00
N ALA A 343 12.59 26.45 2.65
CA ALA A 343 13.52 25.32 2.70
C ALA A 343 13.72 24.81 4.12
N GLU A 344 13.78 25.72 5.10
CA GLU A 344 14.07 25.45 6.49
C GLU A 344 13.43 26.52 7.40
N THR A 345 12.95 26.13 8.58
CA THR A 345 12.65 27.08 9.67
C THR A 345 13.26 26.58 10.98
N ASN A 346 13.92 27.48 11.72
CA ASN A 346 14.58 27.15 13.00
C ASN A 346 15.55 25.94 12.95
N GLY A 347 16.21 25.69 11.81
CA GLY A 347 17.09 24.53 11.64
C GLY A 347 16.38 23.24 11.18
N GLU A 348 15.05 23.23 11.08
CA GLU A 348 14.27 22.08 10.61
C GLU A 348 14.02 22.18 9.10
N PRO A 349 14.51 21.22 8.30
CA PRO A 349 14.32 21.24 6.85
C PRO A 349 12.89 20.82 6.46
N HIS A 350 12.35 21.46 5.42
CA HIS A 350 10.97 21.24 4.99
C HIS A 350 10.82 20.63 3.60
N ASN A 351 11.75 20.88 2.69
CA ASN A 351 11.64 20.46 1.29
C ASN A 351 12.19 19.05 1.04
N THR A 352 11.42 18.22 0.35
CA THR A 352 11.86 16.90 -0.14
C THR A 352 11.04 16.48 -1.37
N ILE A 353 11.30 15.29 -1.90
CA ILE A 353 10.65 14.75 -3.10
C ILE A 353 10.09 13.36 -2.80
N THR A 354 8.92 13.07 -3.37
CA THR A 354 8.40 11.70 -3.55
C THR A 354 8.71 11.28 -4.99
N PRO A 355 9.74 10.44 -5.24
CA PRO A 355 10.09 10.00 -6.57
C PRO A 355 9.33 8.72 -6.99
N ILE A 356 8.86 8.69 -8.24
CA ILE A 356 8.19 7.52 -8.83
C ILE A 356 8.80 7.21 -10.20
N ALA A 357 9.48 6.07 -10.30
CA ALA A 357 10.07 5.59 -11.55
C ALA A 357 9.17 4.56 -12.22
N ARG A 358 9.17 4.57 -13.55
CA ARG A 358 8.54 3.54 -14.40
C ARG A 358 9.21 3.48 -15.77
N LYS A 359 8.89 2.44 -16.54
CA LYS A 359 9.24 2.37 -17.96
C LYS A 359 7.97 2.46 -18.80
N ASN A 360 7.99 3.27 -19.85
CA ASN A 360 6.90 3.41 -20.81
C ASN A 360 7.45 3.18 -22.22
N GLY A 361 7.19 2.00 -22.78
CA GLY A 361 7.83 1.53 -24.00
C GLY A 361 9.35 1.46 -23.82
N ASP A 362 10.10 2.16 -24.66
CA ASP A 362 11.56 2.20 -24.62
C ASP A 362 12.13 3.32 -23.73
N THR A 363 11.26 4.16 -23.14
CA THR A 363 11.66 5.35 -22.39
C THR A 363 11.46 5.13 -20.89
N TYR A 364 12.45 5.52 -20.10
CA TYR A 364 12.33 5.59 -18.65
C TYR A 364 11.72 6.94 -18.25
N GLU A 365 10.88 6.92 -17.24
CA GLU A 365 10.17 8.08 -16.72
C GLU A 365 10.36 8.16 -15.20
N LEU A 366 10.59 9.37 -14.70
CA LEU A 366 10.66 9.66 -13.29
C LEU A 366 9.78 10.89 -13.00
N ASP A 367 8.76 10.67 -12.18
CA ASP A 367 7.95 11.73 -11.59
C ASP A 367 8.63 12.20 -10.30
N LEU A 368 8.95 13.49 -10.24
CA LEU A 368 9.49 14.17 -9.07
C LEU A 368 8.38 15.02 -8.45
N THR A 369 7.64 14.45 -7.50
CA THR A 369 6.60 15.19 -6.78
C THR A 369 7.26 16.00 -5.67
N LEU A 370 7.23 17.33 -5.78
CA LEU A 370 7.76 18.24 -4.77
C LEU A 370 6.88 18.20 -3.52
N ARG A 371 7.51 18.07 -2.35
CA ARG A 371 6.85 18.02 -1.04
C ARG A 371 7.47 19.05 -0.11
N ASN A 372 6.64 19.60 0.76
CA ASN A 372 7.06 20.47 1.85
C ASN A 372 6.26 20.14 3.12
N ASN A 373 6.93 19.98 4.27
CA ASN A 373 6.30 19.56 5.52
C ASN A 373 6.04 20.70 6.53
N ILE A 374 6.13 21.95 6.11
CA ILE A 374 5.94 23.12 6.97
C ILE A 374 4.55 23.09 7.64
N THR A 375 4.51 23.52 8.90
CA THR A 375 3.29 23.63 9.70
C THR A 375 3.08 25.08 10.12
N THR A 376 1.82 25.45 10.36
CA THR A 376 1.45 26.72 10.99
C THR A 376 0.47 26.45 12.14
N ASP A 377 0.17 27.47 12.95
CA ASP A 377 -0.88 27.35 13.98
C ASP A 377 -2.25 27.02 13.38
N GLU A 378 -2.54 27.50 12.17
CA GLU A 378 -3.76 27.21 11.41
C GLU A 378 -3.74 25.77 10.83
N HIS A 379 -2.57 25.32 10.37
CA HIS A 379 -2.37 23.99 9.79
C HIS A 379 -1.32 23.18 10.56
N PRO A 380 -1.65 22.71 11.78
CA PRO A 380 -0.70 22.00 12.64
C PRO A 380 -0.33 20.62 12.13
N LEU A 381 -1.11 20.06 11.19
CA LEU A 381 -0.82 18.80 10.51
C LEU A 381 -0.05 18.99 9.19
N GLY A 382 0.36 20.22 8.87
CA GLY A 382 1.06 20.57 7.65
C GLY A 382 0.22 21.47 6.74
N VAL A 383 0.86 22.49 6.16
CA VAL A 383 0.23 23.41 5.21
C VAL A 383 -0.09 22.70 3.89
N TYR A 384 0.81 21.81 3.46
CA TYR A 384 0.68 20.99 2.25
C TYR A 384 0.23 19.56 2.59
N HIS A 385 -0.87 19.49 3.33
CA HIS A 385 -1.49 18.27 3.85
C HIS A 385 -3.01 18.49 3.91
N PRO A 386 -3.88 17.44 3.91
CA PRO A 386 -5.33 17.61 4.10
C PRO A 386 -5.69 18.60 5.21
N HIS A 387 -6.48 19.62 4.87
CA HIS A 387 -6.95 20.65 5.80
C HIS A 387 -8.14 20.18 6.64
N ALA A 388 -8.41 20.92 7.73
CA ALA A 388 -9.35 20.53 8.77
C ALA A 388 -10.76 20.20 8.24
N GLN A 389 -11.24 20.94 7.23
CA GLN A 389 -12.56 20.71 6.65
C GLN A 389 -12.71 19.33 6.00
N TYR A 390 -11.64 18.67 5.58
CA TYR A 390 -11.71 17.36 4.89
C TYR A 390 -11.41 16.18 5.83
N HIS A 391 -11.04 16.44 7.09
CA HIS A 391 -10.66 15.39 8.05
C HIS A 391 -11.78 14.41 8.38
N HIS A 392 -13.04 14.78 8.12
CA HIS A 392 -14.16 13.86 8.28
C HIS A 392 -14.06 12.66 7.32
N ILE A 393 -13.55 12.85 6.09
CA ILE A 393 -13.23 11.77 5.15
C ILE A 393 -11.80 11.28 5.34
N LYS A 394 -10.81 12.16 5.16
CA LYS A 394 -9.38 11.78 5.12
C LYS A 394 -8.57 12.73 5.99
N LYS A 395 -8.04 12.21 7.10
CA LYS A 395 -7.19 12.96 8.03
C LYS A 395 -5.73 12.48 7.99
N GLU A 396 -5.51 11.24 7.61
CA GLU A 396 -4.18 10.62 7.62
C GLU A 396 -3.32 11.17 6.47
N ASN A 397 -2.00 11.00 6.60
CA ASN A 397 -1.01 11.47 5.62
C ASN A 397 -1.31 11.01 4.18
N ILE A 398 -0.83 11.83 3.23
CA ILE A 398 -0.82 11.57 1.79
C ILE A 398 0.52 10.92 1.45
N GLY A 399 0.51 9.59 1.41
CA GLY A 399 1.66 8.77 1.05
C GLY A 399 1.78 8.62 -0.46
N LEU A 400 2.76 7.81 -0.88
CA LEU A 400 3.06 7.54 -2.28
C LEU A 400 1.81 7.12 -3.09
N ILE A 401 0.97 6.27 -2.53
CA ILE A 401 -0.21 5.71 -3.21
C ILE A 401 -1.24 6.82 -3.48
N GLU A 402 -1.52 7.66 -2.48
CA GLU A 402 -2.42 8.79 -2.60
C GLU A 402 -1.87 9.85 -3.55
N VAL A 403 -0.56 10.15 -3.50
CA VAL A 403 0.12 11.06 -4.44
C VAL A 403 -0.16 10.67 -5.89
N MET A 404 -0.20 9.37 -6.20
CA MET A 404 -0.45 8.87 -7.55
C MET A 404 -1.94 8.87 -7.96
N GLY A 405 -2.87 9.07 -7.01
CA GLY A 405 -4.31 9.20 -7.27
C GLY A 405 -5.17 8.03 -6.80
N LEU A 406 -4.72 7.22 -5.83
CA LEU A 406 -5.55 6.22 -5.15
C LEU A 406 -5.80 6.61 -3.70
N ALA A 407 -7.04 6.94 -3.35
CA ALA A 407 -7.43 7.26 -1.98
C ALA A 407 -7.56 5.98 -1.15
N VAL A 408 -6.74 5.83 -0.11
CA VAL A 408 -6.92 4.78 0.90
C VAL A 408 -7.66 5.39 2.10
N LEU A 409 -8.94 5.04 2.21
CA LEU A 409 -9.87 5.58 3.19
C LEU A 409 -10.07 4.63 4.38
N PRO A 410 -10.34 5.15 5.59
CA PRO A 410 -10.49 4.33 6.80
C PRO A 410 -11.77 3.48 6.78
N SER A 411 -11.69 2.29 7.39
CA SER A 411 -12.78 1.29 7.47
C SER A 411 -14.11 1.86 7.99
N ARG A 412 -14.05 2.79 8.96
CA ARG A 412 -15.22 3.48 9.55
C ARG A 412 -16.15 4.10 8.50
N LEU A 413 -15.61 4.57 7.38
CA LEU A 413 -16.38 5.30 6.38
C LEU A 413 -17.43 4.41 5.72
N LYS A 414 -17.25 3.09 5.69
CA LYS A 414 -18.28 2.19 5.16
C LYS A 414 -19.60 2.35 5.94
N GLU A 415 -19.54 2.23 7.27
CA GLU A 415 -20.72 2.37 8.13
C GLU A 415 -21.24 3.81 8.10
N GLU A 416 -20.34 4.80 8.12
CA GLU A 416 -20.72 6.21 8.12
C GLU A 416 -21.48 6.58 6.82
N LEU A 417 -21.06 6.08 5.66
CA LEU A 417 -21.75 6.32 4.38
C LEU A 417 -23.11 5.61 4.30
N GLU A 418 -23.21 4.37 4.80
CA GLU A 418 -24.48 3.64 4.88
C GLU A 418 -25.49 4.38 5.78
N LEU A 419 -25.03 4.91 6.92
CA LEU A 419 -25.86 5.73 7.82
C LEU A 419 -26.25 7.08 7.21
N LEU A 420 -25.31 7.74 6.52
CA LEU A 420 -25.61 8.99 5.83
C LEU A 420 -26.67 8.79 4.75
N ALA A 421 -26.59 7.72 3.97
CA ALA A 421 -27.59 7.39 2.96
C ALA A 421 -28.99 7.26 3.57
N ASP A 422 -29.13 6.48 4.64
CA ASP A 422 -30.40 6.32 5.37
C ASP A 422 -30.92 7.66 5.93
N TYR A 423 -30.05 8.48 6.52
CA TYR A 423 -30.45 9.75 7.12
C TYR A 423 -30.92 10.77 6.07
N ILE A 424 -30.20 10.85 4.95
CA ILE A 424 -30.52 11.76 3.86
C ILE A 424 -31.85 11.38 3.21
N VAL A 425 -32.04 10.11 2.84
CA VAL A 425 -33.26 9.63 2.16
C VAL A 425 -34.49 9.78 3.04
N ASN A 426 -34.36 9.57 4.34
CA ASN A 426 -35.49 9.66 5.29
C ASN A 426 -35.66 11.06 5.93
N GLY A 427 -34.87 12.06 5.52
CA GLY A 427 -34.94 13.42 6.08
C GLY A 427 -34.66 13.49 7.59
N LYS A 428 -33.79 12.61 8.10
CA LYS A 428 -33.37 12.61 9.51
C LYS A 428 -32.28 13.65 9.75
N ASP A 429 -32.23 14.21 10.95
CA ASP A 429 -31.17 15.15 11.35
C ASP A 429 -29.83 14.42 11.54
N ILE A 430 -28.87 14.67 10.64
CA ILE A 430 -27.52 14.08 10.69
C ILE A 430 -26.78 14.46 11.99
N ARG A 431 -26.99 15.68 12.50
CA ARG A 431 -26.32 16.16 13.72
C ARG A 431 -26.80 15.44 14.97
N SER A 432 -27.92 14.73 14.90
CA SER A 432 -28.41 13.92 16.02
C SER A 432 -27.62 12.62 16.23
N ASN A 433 -26.81 12.19 15.25
CA ASN A 433 -26.07 10.92 15.31
C ASN A 433 -24.55 11.15 15.42
N LYS A 434 -24.00 10.85 16.59
CA LYS A 434 -22.57 11.00 16.92
C LYS A 434 -21.59 10.35 15.95
N LYS A 435 -21.99 9.30 15.22
CA LYS A 435 -21.11 8.65 14.22
C LYS A 435 -20.93 9.50 12.97
N ILE A 436 -21.97 10.23 12.58
CA ILE A 436 -22.04 10.96 11.30
C ILE A 436 -22.17 12.48 11.47
N GLU A 437 -22.29 13.01 12.70
CA GLU A 437 -22.46 14.45 12.96
C GLU A 437 -21.36 15.32 12.32
N LYS A 438 -20.13 14.81 12.26
CA LYS A 438 -18.97 15.44 11.61
C LYS A 438 -19.09 15.61 10.09
N HIS A 439 -20.08 14.97 9.47
CA HIS A 439 -20.36 15.06 8.04
C HIS A 439 -21.49 16.05 7.73
N ALA A 440 -22.16 16.59 8.74
CA ALA A 440 -23.36 17.41 8.54
C ALA A 440 -23.09 18.65 7.68
N ASP A 441 -22.04 19.42 7.99
CA ASP A 441 -21.68 20.63 7.24
C ASP A 441 -21.41 20.31 5.76
N TRP A 442 -20.66 19.23 5.50
CA TRP A 442 -20.37 18.76 4.14
C TRP A 442 -21.64 18.35 3.39
N VAL A 443 -22.56 17.62 4.03
CA VAL A 443 -23.84 17.24 3.42
C VAL A 443 -24.70 18.46 3.14
N GLU A 444 -24.81 19.40 4.08
CA GLU A 444 -25.55 20.66 3.89
C GLU A 444 -25.02 21.47 2.69
N GLU A 445 -23.72 21.37 2.40
CA GLU A 445 -23.06 22.03 1.26
C GLU A 445 -23.38 21.36 -0.08
N PHE A 446 -23.16 20.04 -0.22
CA PHE A 446 -23.29 19.39 -1.53
C PHE A 446 -24.73 19.00 -1.87
N LEU A 447 -25.56 18.65 -0.87
CA LEU A 447 -26.87 18.05 -1.10
C LEU A 447 -27.81 18.92 -1.96
N PRO A 448 -27.83 20.27 -1.81
CA PRO A 448 -28.64 21.15 -2.66
C PRO A 448 -28.26 21.14 -4.16
N THR A 449 -27.10 20.61 -4.52
CA THR A 449 -26.64 20.54 -5.92
C THR A 449 -27.22 19.35 -6.70
N TYR A 450 -27.90 18.42 -6.01
CA TYR A 450 -28.50 17.23 -6.58
C TYR A 450 -30.03 17.34 -6.62
N ASP A 451 -30.60 17.12 -7.81
CA ASP A 451 -32.04 16.96 -7.98
C ASP A 451 -32.45 15.50 -7.70
N ASN A 452 -33.60 15.31 -7.02
CA ASN A 452 -34.22 13.99 -6.79
C ASN A 452 -33.31 12.96 -6.10
N ILE A 453 -33.13 13.09 -4.80
CA ILE A 453 -32.40 12.11 -3.99
C ILE A 453 -33.33 10.93 -3.65
N THR A 454 -32.88 9.72 -3.95
CA THR A 454 -33.61 8.47 -3.73
C THR A 454 -32.72 7.42 -3.07
N GLU A 455 -33.33 6.36 -2.55
CA GLU A 455 -32.60 5.19 -2.04
C GLU A 455 -31.70 4.55 -3.11
N GLU A 456 -32.09 4.63 -4.39
CA GLU A 456 -31.37 4.03 -5.50
C GLU A 456 -30.10 4.81 -5.89
N ASN A 457 -30.08 6.14 -5.74
CA ASN A 457 -28.96 6.97 -6.22
C ASN A 457 -28.06 7.55 -5.11
N ILE A 458 -28.50 7.55 -3.85
CA ILE A 458 -27.79 8.24 -2.77
C ILE A 458 -26.37 7.70 -2.54
N MET A 459 -26.16 6.39 -2.69
CA MET A 459 -24.83 5.80 -2.51
C MET A 459 -23.86 6.23 -3.62
N GLU A 460 -24.33 6.38 -4.86
CA GLU A 460 -23.51 6.89 -5.97
C GLU A 460 -23.15 8.36 -5.75
N ILE A 461 -24.12 9.18 -5.30
CA ILE A 461 -23.90 10.59 -4.93
C ILE A 461 -22.82 10.69 -3.84
N LEU A 462 -22.97 9.93 -2.75
CA LEU A 462 -22.00 9.91 -1.66
C LEU A 462 -20.61 9.45 -2.12
N GLN A 463 -20.53 8.43 -2.96
CA GLN A 463 -19.26 7.96 -3.54
C GLN A 463 -18.57 9.02 -4.40
N LYS A 464 -19.34 9.76 -5.21
CA LYS A 464 -18.85 10.88 -6.01
C LYS A 464 -18.35 12.01 -5.12
N GLU A 465 -19.13 12.41 -4.11
CA GLU A 465 -18.74 13.49 -3.21
C GLU A 465 -17.52 13.15 -2.34
N VAL A 466 -17.36 11.88 -1.95
CA VAL A 466 -16.10 11.41 -1.32
C VAL A 466 -14.91 11.60 -2.26
N GLY A 467 -15.07 11.34 -3.56
CA GLY A 467 -14.03 11.59 -4.55
C GLY A 467 -13.73 13.08 -4.76
N ASN A 468 -14.76 13.95 -4.70
CA ASN A 468 -14.57 15.40 -4.72
C ASN A 468 -13.75 15.87 -3.52
N VAL A 469 -14.10 15.42 -2.31
CA VAL A 469 -13.33 15.71 -1.09
C VAL A 469 -11.88 15.23 -1.24
N PHE A 470 -11.66 14.01 -1.74
CA PHE A 470 -10.29 13.53 -1.95
C PHE A 470 -9.51 14.34 -3.00
N THR A 471 -10.17 14.84 -4.04
CA THR A 471 -9.55 15.74 -5.02
C THR A 471 -9.04 17.00 -4.34
N HIS A 472 -9.84 17.63 -3.48
CA HIS A 472 -9.40 18.79 -2.70
C HIS A 472 -8.27 18.46 -1.72
N VAL A 473 -8.30 17.27 -1.11
CA VAL A 473 -7.19 16.80 -0.27
C VAL A 473 -5.87 16.70 -1.05
N LEU A 474 -5.91 16.30 -2.32
CA LEU A 474 -4.72 16.30 -3.18
C LEU A 474 -4.29 17.73 -3.56
N GLU A 475 -5.25 18.64 -3.77
CA GLU A 475 -4.98 20.06 -4.04
C GLU A 475 -4.35 20.76 -2.84
N ASP A 476 -4.78 20.46 -1.61
CA ASP A 476 -4.16 20.90 -0.37
C ASP A 476 -2.69 20.45 -0.32
N ALA A 477 -2.43 19.19 -0.68
CA ALA A 477 -1.11 18.58 -0.67
C ALA A 477 -0.15 19.11 -1.76
N GLY A 478 -0.66 19.81 -2.78
CA GLY A 478 0.16 20.46 -3.81
C GLY A 478 0.86 21.71 -3.28
N VAL A 479 2.19 21.78 -3.43
CA VAL A 479 3.00 22.93 -2.99
C VAL A 479 2.67 24.17 -3.83
N TYR A 480 2.69 24.01 -5.15
CA TYR A 480 2.20 24.95 -6.14
C TYR A 480 0.81 24.55 -6.61
N LYS A 481 -0.18 25.44 -6.42
CA LYS A 481 -1.56 25.19 -6.81
C LYS A 481 -1.74 25.19 -8.33
N CYS A 482 -2.80 24.54 -8.81
CA CYS A 482 -3.18 24.49 -10.23
C CYS A 482 -3.89 25.77 -10.70
N THR A 483 -3.32 26.92 -10.35
CA THR A 483 -3.80 28.25 -10.76
C THR A 483 -2.74 28.92 -11.63
N GLU A 484 -3.09 29.99 -12.35
CA GLU A 484 -2.11 30.75 -13.16
C GLU A 484 -0.93 31.22 -12.30
N GLN A 485 -1.20 31.75 -11.11
CA GLN A 485 -0.17 32.17 -10.15
C GLN A 485 0.68 30.99 -9.68
N GLY A 486 0.06 29.88 -9.27
CA GLY A 486 0.80 28.71 -8.82
C GLY A 486 1.70 28.12 -9.90
N ARG A 487 1.31 28.16 -11.17
CA ARG A 487 2.16 27.75 -12.30
C ARG A 487 3.28 28.74 -12.58
N ALA A 488 3.03 30.04 -12.45
CA ALA A 488 4.08 31.05 -12.53
C ALA A 488 5.14 30.85 -11.43
N ASP A 489 4.71 30.56 -10.20
CA ASP A 489 5.62 30.30 -9.07
C ASP A 489 6.38 28.97 -9.24
N PHE A 490 5.74 27.92 -9.75
CA PHE A 490 6.46 26.69 -10.08
C PHE A 490 7.51 26.94 -11.17
N LEU A 491 7.20 27.74 -12.19
CA LEU A 491 8.17 28.13 -13.20
C LEU A 491 9.33 28.94 -12.60
N LYS A 492 9.12 29.80 -11.61
CA LYS A 492 10.24 30.49 -10.93
C LYS A 492 11.24 29.48 -10.38
N PHE A 493 10.78 28.45 -9.68
CA PHE A 493 11.64 27.36 -9.21
C PHE A 493 12.33 26.64 -10.39
N ILE A 494 11.59 26.27 -11.44
CA ILE A 494 12.18 25.60 -12.61
C ILE A 494 13.30 26.45 -13.25
N HIS A 495 13.17 27.78 -13.30
CA HIS A 495 14.22 28.66 -13.83
C HIS A 495 15.47 28.76 -12.94
N THR A 496 15.42 28.24 -11.71
CA THR A 496 16.62 28.11 -10.85
C THR A 496 17.39 26.81 -11.09
N LEU A 497 16.83 25.89 -11.88
CA LEU A 497 17.44 24.61 -12.24
C LEU A 497 18.47 24.78 -13.37
#